data_AF-X0TCC6-F1
#
_entry.id   AF-X0TCC6-F1
#
_cell.length_a   1.000
_cell.length_b   1.000
_cell.length_c   1.000
_cell.angle_alpha   90.00
_cell.angle_beta   90.00
_cell.angle_gamma   90.00
#
_symmetry.space_group_name_H-M   'P 1'
#
loop_
_entity.id
_entity.type
_entity.pdbx_description
1 polymer ?
#
loop_
_entity_poly.entity_id
_entity_poly.type
_entity_poly.pdbx_seq_one_letter_code
_entity_poly.pdbx_strand_id
1 'polypeptide(L)'
;MAIREKKAQVSLLDVKKALHDPKFRDALPLELREDVAKFIHEPGCACNLPLYRKLIRKFPEHLKAYFPGQEIVEEAEIARELAKNNWRVINCHIGELQNHLKALPPGRKQVAIARYEDQVTVIINELDIIY
;
A
#
# COMPACT_ATOMS: atom_id res chain seq x y z
N MET A 1 -22.54 20.63 -10.60
CA MET A 1 -21.39 20.02 -9.92
C MET A 1 -21.32 18.56 -10.34
N ALA A 2 -20.41 18.20 -11.23
CA ALA A 2 -20.23 16.81 -11.63
C ALA A 2 -19.51 16.06 -10.49
N ILE A 3 -20.16 15.02 -9.96
CA ILE A 3 -19.53 14.07 -9.06
C ILE A 3 -18.50 13.33 -9.92
N ARG A 4 -17.21 13.62 -9.77
CA ARG A 4 -16.16 12.78 -10.34
C ARG A 4 -16.23 11.45 -9.60
N GLU A 5 -16.77 10.43 -10.25
CA GLU A 5 -16.63 9.05 -9.78
C GLU A 5 -15.13 8.75 -9.66
N LYS A 6 -14.66 8.50 -8.44
CA LYS A 6 -13.30 8.01 -8.21
C LYS A 6 -13.20 6.64 -8.91
N LYS A 7 -12.45 6.57 -10.01
CA LYS A 7 -12.13 5.29 -10.63
C LYS A 7 -11.36 4.45 -9.63
N ALA A 8 -11.71 3.17 -9.52
CA ALA A 8 -10.97 2.24 -8.67
C ALA A 8 -9.51 2.15 -9.16
N GLN A 9 -8.57 2.23 -8.23
CA GLN A 9 -7.14 2.20 -8.50
C GLN A 9 -6.61 0.77 -8.38
N VAL A 10 -5.77 0.35 -9.32
CA VAL A 10 -5.11 -0.97 -9.26
C VAL A 10 -4.03 -0.92 -8.18
N SER A 11 -4.24 -1.66 -7.08
CA SER A 11 -3.25 -1.77 -6.01
C SER A 11 -2.19 -2.85 -6.29
N LEU A 12 -1.10 -2.85 -5.52
CA LEU A 12 -0.12 -3.96 -5.55
C LEU A 12 -0.75 -5.31 -5.19
N LEU A 13 -1.79 -5.30 -4.34
CA LEU A 13 -2.52 -6.52 -3.98
C LEU A 13 -3.34 -7.06 -5.16
N ASP A 14 -3.89 -6.18 -5.99
CA ASP A 14 -4.62 -6.57 -7.19
C ASP A 14 -3.68 -7.18 -8.23
N VAL A 15 -2.48 -6.60 -8.40
CA VAL A 15 -1.42 -7.20 -9.25
C VAL A 15 -1.02 -8.58 -8.74
N LYS A 16 -0.84 -8.74 -7.42
CA LYS A 16 -0.54 -10.03 -6.81
C LYS A 16 -1.64 -11.05 -7.06
N LYS A 17 -2.92 -10.66 -6.90
CA LYS A 17 -4.07 -11.53 -7.18
C LYS A 17 -4.13 -11.92 -8.66
N ALA A 18 -3.91 -10.96 -9.57
CA ALA A 18 -3.88 -11.22 -11.00
C ALA A 18 -2.77 -12.21 -11.38
N LEU A 19 -1.61 -12.15 -10.75
CA LEU A 19 -0.52 -13.10 -10.99
C LEU A 19 -0.86 -14.56 -10.60
N HIS A 20 -1.87 -14.78 -9.77
CA HIS A 20 -2.38 -16.14 -9.53
C HIS A 20 -3.31 -16.64 -10.65
N ASP A 21 -3.88 -15.74 -11.47
CA ASP A 21 -4.73 -16.12 -12.61
C ASP A 21 -3.87 -16.64 -13.77
N PRO A 22 -4.09 -17.89 -14.24
CA PRO A 22 -3.47 -18.39 -15.47
C PRO A 22 -3.67 -17.47 -16.67
N LYS A 23 -4.87 -16.90 -16.87
CA LYS A 23 -5.18 -16.07 -18.03
C LYS A 23 -4.35 -14.80 -18.08
N PHE A 24 -4.13 -14.19 -16.93
CA PHE A 24 -3.27 -13.02 -16.83
C PHE A 24 -1.82 -13.40 -17.14
N ARG A 25 -1.32 -14.49 -16.56
CA ARG A 25 0.05 -14.97 -16.77
C ARG A 25 0.33 -15.31 -18.24
N ASP A 26 -0.63 -15.94 -18.92
CA ASP A 26 -0.51 -16.31 -20.32
C ASP A 26 -0.47 -15.09 -21.26
N ALA A 27 -1.09 -13.99 -20.83
CA ALA A 27 -1.08 -12.71 -21.55
C ALA A 27 0.19 -11.88 -21.30
N LEU A 28 1.07 -12.27 -20.36
CA LEU A 28 2.29 -11.53 -20.06
C LEU A 28 3.40 -11.81 -21.09
N PRO A 29 4.28 -10.83 -21.33
CA PRO A 29 5.41 -10.98 -22.25
C PRO A 29 6.42 -12.03 -21.76
N LEU A 30 7.12 -12.63 -22.72
CA LEU A 30 8.08 -13.72 -22.50
C LEU A 30 9.17 -13.38 -21.48
N GLU A 31 9.59 -12.12 -21.42
CA GLU A 31 10.63 -11.61 -20.52
C GLU A 31 10.27 -11.72 -19.03
N LEU A 32 8.99 -11.90 -18.69
CA LEU A 32 8.53 -12.04 -17.32
C LEU A 32 8.37 -13.49 -16.88
N ARG A 33 8.53 -14.47 -17.78
CA ARG A 33 8.28 -15.88 -17.46
C ARG A 33 9.11 -16.39 -16.29
N GLU A 34 10.38 -16.02 -16.21
CA GLU A 34 11.25 -16.43 -15.10
C GLU A 34 10.81 -15.82 -13.77
N ASP A 35 10.49 -14.53 -13.77
CA ASP A 35 10.04 -13.82 -12.57
C ASP A 35 8.67 -14.38 -12.10
N VAL A 36 7.76 -14.66 -13.04
CA VAL A 36 6.46 -15.27 -12.77
C VAL A 36 6.61 -16.71 -12.25
N ALA A 37 7.55 -17.49 -12.80
CA ALA A 37 7.83 -18.84 -12.31
C ALA A 37 8.32 -18.83 -10.86
N LYS A 38 9.22 -17.89 -10.51
CA LYS A 38 9.66 -17.68 -9.12
C LYS A 38 8.49 -17.31 -8.21
N PHE A 39 7.62 -16.40 -8.67
CA PHE A 39 6.42 -16.02 -7.93
C PHE A 39 5.48 -17.21 -7.67
N ILE A 40 5.25 -18.08 -8.67
CA ILE A 40 4.36 -19.24 -8.51
C ILE A 40 4.88 -20.20 -7.44
N HIS A 41 6.20 -20.40 -7.39
CA HIS A 41 6.83 -21.27 -6.39
C HIS A 41 6.73 -20.67 -4.97
N GLU A 42 6.86 -19.36 -4.83
CA GLU A 42 6.82 -18.69 -3.52
C GLU A 42 6.07 -17.34 -3.55
N PRO A 43 4.73 -17.35 -3.64
CA PRO A 43 3.93 -16.13 -3.87
C PRO A 43 3.87 -15.20 -2.65
N GLY A 44 4.25 -15.70 -1.47
CA GLY A 44 4.37 -14.93 -0.24
C GLY A 44 5.68 -14.17 -0.08
N CYS A 45 6.69 -14.43 -0.92
CA CYS A 45 8.02 -13.86 -0.75
C CYS A 45 8.04 -12.34 -0.94
N ALA A 46 8.68 -11.63 -0.01
CA ALA A 46 8.95 -10.19 -0.15
C ALA A 46 9.83 -9.86 -1.37
N CYS A 47 10.60 -10.85 -1.85
CA CYS A 47 11.42 -10.76 -3.06
C CYS A 47 10.61 -10.59 -4.36
N ASN A 48 9.29 -10.74 -4.34
CA ASN A 48 8.41 -10.53 -5.50
C ASN A 48 8.05 -9.05 -5.72
N LEU A 49 8.36 -8.17 -4.76
CA LEU A 49 8.06 -6.73 -4.89
C LEU A 49 8.66 -6.08 -6.17
N PRO A 50 9.89 -6.39 -6.61
CA PRO A 50 10.44 -5.92 -7.88
C PRO A 50 9.62 -6.37 -9.09
N LEU A 51 9.04 -7.57 -9.08
CA LEU A 51 8.18 -8.05 -10.16
C LEU A 51 6.90 -7.21 -10.26
N TYR A 52 6.23 -6.94 -9.13
CA TYR A 52 5.02 -6.12 -9.13
C TYR A 52 5.30 -4.71 -9.66
N ARG A 53 6.42 -4.10 -9.24
CA ARG A 53 6.86 -2.79 -9.73
C ARG A 53 7.20 -2.81 -11.22
N LYS A 54 7.88 -3.86 -11.68
CA LYS A 54 8.21 -4.07 -13.11
C LYS A 54 6.95 -4.16 -13.96
N LEU A 55 5.92 -4.86 -13.50
CA LEU A 55 4.61 -4.94 -14.17
C LEU A 55 3.93 -3.57 -14.30
N ILE A 56 3.84 -2.82 -13.19
CA ILE A 56 3.19 -1.50 -13.20
C ILE A 56 3.95 -0.52 -14.11
N ARG A 57 5.28 -0.52 -14.06
CA ARG A 57 6.10 0.47 -14.76
C ARG A 57 6.33 0.17 -16.23
N LYS A 58 6.61 -1.10 -16.56
CA LYS A 58 7.00 -1.50 -17.93
C LYS A 58 5.87 -2.08 -18.75
N PHE A 59 4.83 -2.60 -18.09
CA PHE A 59 3.75 -3.33 -18.75
C PHE A 59 2.34 -2.82 -18.35
N PRO A 60 2.10 -1.50 -18.28
CA PRO A 60 0.80 -0.97 -17.87
C PRO A 60 -0.33 -1.37 -18.84
N GLU A 61 -0.04 -1.59 -20.12
CA GLU A 61 -1.03 -2.02 -21.11
C GLU A 61 -1.64 -3.39 -20.78
N HIS A 62 -0.84 -4.34 -20.29
CA HIS A 62 -1.33 -5.66 -19.88
C HIS A 62 -2.23 -5.55 -18.65
N LEU A 63 -1.89 -4.67 -17.71
CA LEU A 63 -2.72 -4.38 -16.55
C LEU A 63 -4.02 -3.66 -16.94
N LYS A 64 -4.00 -2.72 -17.89
CA LYS A 64 -5.21 -2.05 -18.40
C LYS A 64 -6.14 -3.00 -19.13
N ALA A 65 -5.58 -3.95 -19.89
CA ALA A 65 -6.35 -4.97 -20.59
C ALA A 65 -7.05 -5.93 -19.60
N TYR A 66 -6.38 -6.27 -18.50
CA TYR A 66 -6.92 -7.19 -17.49
C TYR A 66 -7.86 -6.51 -16.49
N PHE A 67 -7.62 -5.24 -16.14
CA PHE A 67 -8.46 -4.43 -15.24
C PHE A 67 -9.16 -3.30 -16.02
N PRO A 68 -10.16 -3.62 -16.88
CA PRO A 68 -10.83 -2.59 -17.67
C PRO A 68 -11.57 -1.61 -16.76
N GLY A 69 -11.33 -0.31 -16.96
CA GLY A 69 -11.98 0.77 -16.22
C GLY A 69 -11.30 1.17 -14.91
N GLN A 70 -10.24 0.47 -14.49
CA GLN A 70 -9.42 0.87 -13.35
C GLN A 70 -8.26 1.77 -13.76
N GLU A 71 -7.84 2.65 -12.85
CA GLU A 71 -6.69 3.52 -13.05
C GLU A 71 -5.44 2.85 -12.48
N ILE A 72 -4.40 2.73 -13.29
CA ILE A 72 -3.11 2.22 -12.82
C ILE A 72 -2.37 3.40 -12.20
N VAL A 73 -2.17 3.34 -10.90
CA VAL A 73 -1.41 4.37 -10.17
C VAL A 73 0.06 4.19 -10.48
N GLU A 74 0.73 5.25 -10.91
CA GLU A 74 2.16 5.22 -11.15
C GLU A 74 2.93 5.03 -9.83
N GLU A 75 4.02 4.26 -9.87
CA GLU A 75 4.87 3.99 -8.70
C GLU A 75 5.34 5.28 -8.01
N ALA A 76 5.56 6.36 -8.78
CA ALA A 76 5.93 7.66 -8.25
C ALA A 76 4.83 8.31 -7.40
N GLU A 77 3.56 8.08 -7.75
CA GLU A 77 2.42 8.57 -6.97
C GLU A 77 2.21 7.72 -5.71
N ILE A 78 2.35 6.39 -5.81
CA ILE A 78 2.35 5.49 -4.64
C ILE A 78 3.47 5.87 -3.67
N ALA A 79 4.68 6.13 -4.17
CA ALA A 79 5.82 6.54 -3.35
C ALA A 79 5.61 7.92 -2.72
N ARG A 80 4.96 8.86 -3.42
CA ARG A 80 4.59 10.17 -2.84
C ARG A 80 3.55 10.02 -1.74
N GLU A 81 2.52 9.19 -1.93
CA GLU A 81 1.51 8.94 -0.90
C GLU A 81 2.12 8.24 0.33
N LEU A 82 2.99 7.24 0.13
CA LEU A 82 3.74 6.58 1.22
C LEU A 82 4.73 7.53 1.92
N ALA A 83 5.20 8.57 1.24
CA ALA A 83 6.07 9.59 1.80
C ALA A 83 5.30 10.70 2.54
N LYS A 84 3.95 10.74 2.45
CA LYS A 84 3.16 11.70 3.22
C LYS A 84 3.15 11.28 4.68
N ASN A 85 3.78 12.11 5.50
CA ASN A 85 3.72 11.96 6.95
C ASN A 85 2.42 12.57 7.47
N ASN A 86 1.58 11.76 8.10
CA ASN A 86 0.39 12.22 8.81
C ASN A 86 0.71 12.28 10.30
N TRP A 87 1.15 13.46 10.75
CA TRP A 87 1.51 13.69 12.13
C TRP A 87 0.28 13.99 12.98
N ARG A 88 0.18 13.30 14.11
CA ARG A 88 -0.79 13.56 15.16
C ARG A 88 -0.05 13.65 16.50
N VAL A 89 -0.34 14.69 17.27
CA VAL A 89 0.19 14.85 18.63
C VAL A 89 -0.95 14.65 19.62
N ILE A 90 -0.75 13.80 20.60
CA ILE A 90 -1.66 13.52 21.69
C ILE A 90 -0.97 13.97 22.96
N ASN A 91 -1.58 14.91 23.68
CA ASN A 91 -1.13 15.30 25.02
C ASN A 91 -2.28 14.99 25.98
N CYS A 92 -2.04 14.10 26.93
CA CYS A 92 -3.07 13.61 27.84
C CYS A 92 -2.49 13.18 29.18
N HIS A 93 -3.36 13.02 30.17
CA HIS A 93 -2.99 12.39 31.43
C HIS A 93 -2.70 10.89 31.21
N ILE A 94 -1.83 10.29 32.04
CA ILE A 94 -1.46 8.86 31.92
C ILE A 94 -2.68 7.92 31.98
N GLY A 95 -3.72 8.28 32.73
CA GLY A 95 -4.97 7.51 32.82
C GLY A 95 -5.82 7.53 31.53
N GLU A 96 -5.61 8.50 30.65
CA GLU A 96 -6.38 8.66 29.40
C GLU A 96 -5.65 8.07 28.19
N LEU A 97 -4.33 7.88 28.32
CA LEU A 97 -3.45 7.41 27.25
C LEU A 97 -3.99 6.15 26.56
N GLN A 98 -4.44 5.16 27.33
CA GLN A 98 -4.92 3.90 26.78
C GLN A 98 -6.14 4.10 25.87
N ASN A 99 -7.06 5.00 26.23
CA ASN A 99 -8.26 5.28 25.43
C ASN A 99 -7.87 5.97 24.12
N HIS A 100 -6.93 6.92 24.19
CA HIS A 100 -6.42 7.59 23.00
C HIS A 100 -5.69 6.65 22.04
N LEU A 101 -4.87 5.72 22.55
CA LEU A 101 -4.17 4.73 21.73
C LEU A 101 -5.13 3.73 21.08
N LYS A 102 -6.19 3.31 21.78
CA LYS A 102 -7.23 2.42 21.23
C LYS A 102 -8.08 3.09 20.14
N ALA A 103 -8.24 4.41 20.20
CA ALA A 103 -8.99 5.18 19.21
C ALA A 103 -8.20 5.45 17.92
N LEU A 104 -6.95 4.99 17.81
CA LEU A 104 -6.16 5.14 16.60
C LEU A 104 -6.65 4.18 15.51
N PRO A 105 -6.67 4.61 14.23
CA PRO A 105 -7.03 3.74 13.12
C PRO A 105 -6.04 2.56 13.03
N PRO A 106 -6.41 1.42 12.41
CA PRO A 106 -5.45 0.34 12.14
C PRO A 106 -4.34 0.80 11.17
N GLY A 107 -3.22 0.07 11.12
CA GLY A 107 -2.10 0.36 10.21
C GLY A 107 -0.79 0.74 10.91
N ARG A 108 0.29 0.82 10.16
CA ARG A 108 1.65 1.10 10.64
C ARG A 108 1.80 2.54 11.09
N LYS A 109 2.40 2.71 12.26
CA LYS A 109 2.63 4.01 12.90
C LYS A 109 4.07 4.08 13.40
N GLN A 110 4.69 5.24 13.23
CA GLN A 110 5.87 5.59 14.04
C GLN A 110 5.39 6.37 15.24
N VAL A 111 5.94 6.09 16.40
CA VAL A 111 5.53 6.74 17.64
C VAL A 111 6.75 7.23 18.39
N ALA A 112 6.71 8.48 18.84
CA ALA A 112 7.66 9.05 19.78
C ALA A 112 6.90 9.52 21.02
N ILE A 113 7.43 9.22 22.21
CA ILE A 113 6.73 9.46 23.47
C ILE A 113 7.64 10.24 24.41
N ALA A 114 7.09 11.27 25.03
CA ALA A 114 7.70 11.98 26.15
C ALA A 114 6.72 11.97 27.33
N ARG A 115 7.24 11.84 28.55
CA ARG A 115 6.45 11.88 29.78
C ARG A 115 7.10 12.84 30.77
N TYR A 116 6.29 13.62 31.45
CA TYR A 116 6.68 14.40 32.62
C TYR A 116 5.59 14.29 33.68
N GLU A 117 5.94 13.80 34.87
CA GLU A 117 4.99 13.48 35.94
C GLU A 117 3.82 12.61 35.41
N ASP A 118 2.59 13.08 35.50
CA ASP A 118 1.40 12.36 35.04
C ASP A 118 0.90 12.81 33.65
N GLN A 119 1.66 13.68 32.98
CA GLN A 119 1.39 14.13 31.62
C GLN A 119 2.22 13.34 30.59
N VAL A 120 1.57 12.92 29.51
CA VAL A 120 2.19 12.15 28.42
C VAL A 120 1.93 12.85 27.09
N THR A 121 3.01 13.10 26.35
CA THR A 121 2.96 13.57 24.97
C THR A 121 3.37 12.44 24.03
N VAL A 122 2.48 12.06 23.13
CA VAL A 122 2.69 11.04 22.10
C VAL A 122 2.62 11.70 20.73
N ILE A 123 3.69 11.61 19.96
CA ILE A 123 3.75 12.02 18.56
C ILE A 123 3.61 10.76 17.71
N ILE A 124 2.64 10.75 16.82
CA ILE A 124 2.29 9.63 15.96
C ILE A 124 2.45 10.06 14.52
N ASN A 125 3.19 9.28 13.73
CA ASN A 125 3.18 9.38 12.27
C ASN A 125 2.43 8.19 11.71
N GLU A 126 1.33 8.42 11.01
CA GLU A 126 0.62 7.35 10.31
C GLU A 126 1.26 7.13 8.93
N LEU A 127 1.84 5.95 8.72
CA LEU A 127 2.61 5.61 7.51
C LEU A 127 1.79 4.86 6.45
N ASP A 128 0.69 4.22 6.86
CA ASP A 128 -0.14 3.41 5.97
C ASP A 128 -1.43 4.16 5.62
N ILE A 129 -1.42 4.88 4.50
CA ILE A 129 -2.65 5.42 3.87
C ILE A 129 -3.26 4.40 2.89
N ILE A 130 -2.57 3.29 2.62
CA ILE A 130 -2.96 2.36 1.54
C ILE A 130 -3.57 1.08 2.14
N TYR A 131 -4.90 0.99 2.12
CA TYR A 131 -5.66 -0.26 2.09
C TYR A 131 -6.44 -0.35 0.79
#